data_AF-A0A800JID4-F1
#
_entry.id   AF-A0A800JID4-F1
#
_cell.length_a   1.000
_cell.length_b   1.000
_cell.length_c   1.000
_cell.angle_alpha   90.00
_cell.angle_beta   90.00
_cell.angle_gamma   90.00
#
_symmetry.space_group_name_H-M   'P 1'
#
loop_
_entity.id
_entity.type
_entity.pdbx_description
1 polymer ?
#
loop_
_entity_poly.entity_id
_entity_poly.type
_entity_poly.pdbx_seq_one_letter_code
_entity_poly.pdbx_strand_id
1 'polypeptide(L)'
;MNPRQLQVCLAVAAGLLGLGLFAPCMTLHPAFGDITPLVRLLKPDLTAPSTYSILEGIRSMFDEGSIFIGVVVLLFSVVFPIWKLGVYFMAAARRARGLGT
;
A
#
# COMPACT_ATOMS: atom_id res chain seq x y z
N MET A 1 -20.09 12.56 17.28
CA MET A 1 -19.96 11.16 16.81
C MET A 1 -19.93 10.25 18.03
N ASN A 2 -20.79 9.23 18.08
CA ASN A 2 -20.86 8.32 19.22
C ASN A 2 -19.63 7.40 19.26
N PRO A 3 -19.19 6.93 20.44
CA PRO A 3 -17.97 6.11 20.57
C PRO A 3 -18.01 4.82 19.73
N ARG A 4 -19.19 4.21 19.58
CA ARG A 4 -19.40 3.06 18.69
C ARG A 4 -19.17 3.39 17.21
N GLN A 5 -19.64 4.55 16.74
CA GLN A 5 -19.43 4.98 15.35
C GLN A 5 -17.93 5.19 15.07
N LEU A 6 -17.20 5.81 16.01
CA LEU A 6 -15.76 5.99 15.88
C LEU A 6 -15.02 4.65 15.78
N GLN A 7 -15.35 3.68 16.63
CA GLN A 7 -14.75 2.35 16.59
C GLN A 7 -15.00 1.63 15.25
N VAL A 8 -16.24 1.73 14.73
CA VAL A 8 -16.58 1.17 13.41
C VAL A 8 -15.77 1.84 12.31
N CYS A 9 -15.67 3.18 12.31
CA CYS A 9 -14.86 3.90 11.32
C CYS A 9 -13.38 3.47 11.36
N LEU A 10 -12.80 3.29 12.55
CA LEU A 10 -11.41 2.85 12.69
C LEU A 10 -11.21 1.40 12.22
N ALA A 11 -12.17 0.51 12.52
CA ALA A 11 -12.13 -0.88 12.04
C ALA A 11 -12.25 -0.94 10.51
N VAL A 12 -13.16 -0.17 9.91
CA VAL A 12 -13.31 -0.07 8.45
C VAL A 12 -12.05 0.51 7.83
N ALA A 13 -11.47 1.58 8.39
CA ALA A 13 -10.23 2.17 7.89
C ALA A 13 -9.05 1.19 7.96
N ALA A 14 -8.94 0.40 9.03
CA ALA A 14 -7.93 -0.65 9.14
C ALA A 14 -8.14 -1.77 8.09
N GLY A 15 -9.40 -2.18 7.86
CA GLY A 15 -9.75 -3.14 6.81
C GLY A 15 -9.40 -2.62 5.41
N LEU A 16 -9.74 -1.37 5.11
CA LEU A 16 -9.40 -0.71 3.84
C LEU A 16 -7.88 -0.57 3.65
N LEU A 17 -7.14 -0.28 4.71
CA LEU A 17 -5.68 -0.28 4.67
C LEU A 17 -5.14 -1.67 4.31
N GLY A 18 -5.63 -2.73 4.98
CA GLY A 18 -5.26 -4.10 4.65
C GLY A 18 -5.58 -4.44 3.20
N LEU A 19 -6.79 -4.12 2.73
CA LEU A 19 -7.16 -4.30 1.33
C LEU A 19 -6.22 -3.55 0.39
N GLY A 20 -5.89 -2.29 0.67
CA GLY A 20 -4.95 -1.52 -0.16
C GLY A 20 -3.54 -2.11 -0.22
N LEU A 21 -3.10 -2.81 0.84
CA LEU A 21 -1.78 -3.42 0.90
C LEU A 21 -1.68 -4.75 0.15
N PHE A 22 -2.76 -5.54 0.14
CA PHE A 22 -2.76 -6.91 -0.40
C PHE A 22 -3.53 -7.05 -1.72
N ALA A 23 -4.46 -6.15 -2.03
CA ALA A 23 -5.19 -6.18 -3.29
C ALA A 23 -4.30 -5.70 -4.45
N PRO A 24 -4.54 -6.18 -5.67
CA PRO A 24 -3.87 -5.66 -6.85
C PRO A 24 -4.26 -4.20 -7.06
N CYS A 25 -3.27 -3.31 -7.04
CA CYS A 25 -3.50 -1.86 -7.08
C CYS A 25 -2.69 -1.13 -8.16
N MET A 26 -1.71 -1.80 -8.79
CA MET A 26 -0.86 -1.22 -9.81
C MET A 26 -0.57 -2.24 -10.90
N THR A 27 -0.88 -1.90 -12.15
CA THR A 27 -0.50 -2.69 -13.32
C THR A 27 0.59 -1.96 -14.07
N LEU A 28 1.78 -2.57 -14.15
CA LEU A 28 2.90 -2.07 -14.93
C LEU A 28 2.75 -2.56 -16.37
N HIS A 29 2.69 -1.61 -17.29
CA HIS A 29 2.81 -1.88 -18.72
C HIS A 29 4.23 -1.53 -19.16
N PRO A 30 5.11 -2.51 -19.42
CA PRO A 30 6.47 -2.25 -19.87
C PRO A 30 6.43 -1.58 -21.25
N ALA A 31 6.96 -0.37 -21.34
CA ALA A 31 7.12 0.35 -22.61
C ALA A 31 8.61 0.49 -22.91
N PHE A 32 9.07 -0.09 -24.01
CA PHE A 32 10.49 -0.06 -24.42
C PHE A 32 10.76 0.99 -25.51
N GLY A 33 9.89 1.99 -25.70
CA GLY A 33 10.04 3.03 -26.72
C GLY A 33 9.96 2.49 -28.16
N ASP A 34 10.74 3.05 -29.09
CA ASP A 34 10.68 2.72 -30.53
C ASP A 34 11.02 1.26 -30.87
N ILE A 35 11.72 0.56 -29.97
CA ILE A 35 12.09 -0.85 -30.14
C ILE A 35 11.04 -1.82 -29.58
N THR A 36 9.97 -1.33 -28.96
CA THR A 36 8.86 -2.16 -28.42
C THR A 36 8.35 -3.22 -29.39
N PRO A 37 8.08 -2.95 -30.69
CA PRO A 37 7.65 -4.01 -31.61
C PRO A 37 8.70 -5.10 -31.83
N LEU A 38 9.99 -4.75 -31.80
CA LEU A 38 11.09 -5.71 -31.95
C LEU A 38 11.26 -6.56 -30.69
N VAL A 39 11.17 -5.95 -29.51
CA VAL A 39 11.24 -6.63 -28.21
C VAL A 39 10.04 -7.56 -28.03
N ARG A 40 8.85 -7.15 -28.47
CA ARG A 40 7.63 -7.97 -28.43
C ARG A 40 7.73 -9.23 -29.30
N LEU A 41 8.45 -9.16 -30.42
CA LEU A 41 8.68 -10.30 -31.32
C LEU A 41 9.76 -11.25 -30.78
N LEU A 42 10.83 -10.69 -30.18
CA LEU A 42 11.98 -11.47 -29.74
C LEU A 42 11.81 -12.06 -28.33
N LYS A 43 11.15 -11.34 -27.43
CA LYS A 43 10.88 -11.73 -26.03
C LYS A 43 9.51 -11.21 -25.59
N PRO A 44 8.40 -11.88 -26.02
CA PRO A 44 7.05 -11.47 -25.67
C PRO A 44 6.81 -11.44 -24.15
N ASP A 45 7.48 -12.31 -23.39
CA ASP A 45 7.34 -12.41 -21.93
C ASP A 45 7.78 -11.15 -21.17
N LEU A 46 8.74 -10.38 -21.72
CA LEU A 46 9.21 -9.14 -21.11
C LEU A 46 8.24 -7.95 -21.29
N THR A 47 7.26 -8.10 -22.18
CA THR A 47 6.24 -7.07 -22.47
C THR A 47 4.89 -7.39 -21.83
N ALA A 48 4.78 -8.51 -21.10
CA ALA A 48 3.55 -8.90 -20.44
C ALA A 48 3.22 -7.92 -19.28
N PRO A 49 1.96 -7.46 -19.16
CA PRO A 49 1.57 -6.62 -18.03
C PRO A 49 1.71 -7.39 -16.72
N SER A 50 2.37 -6.81 -15.74
CA SER A 50 2.47 -7.35 -14.39
C SER A 50 1.66 -6.51 -13.42
N THR A 51 0.74 -7.15 -12.71
CA THR A 51 -0.07 -6.50 -11.68
C THR A 51 0.50 -6.81 -10.32
N TYR A 52 0.77 -5.78 -9.54
CA TYR A 52 1.34 -5.86 -8.21
C TYR A 52 0.37 -5.31 -7.17
N SER A 53 0.40 -5.91 -5.99
CA SER A 53 -0.02 -5.26 -4.75
C SER A 53 1.05 -4.24 -4.29
N ILE A 54 0.71 -3.34 -3.36
CA ILE A 54 1.70 -2.42 -2.76
C ILE A 54 2.86 -3.19 -2.14
N LEU A 55 2.56 -4.28 -1.42
CA LEU A 55 3.58 -5.05 -0.72
C LEU A 55 4.51 -5.79 -1.67
N GLU A 56 3.98 -6.36 -2.75
CA GLU A 56 4.79 -6.97 -3.80
C GLU A 56 5.61 -5.93 -4.56
N GLY A 57 5.05 -4.75 -4.86
CA GLY A 57 5.77 -3.66 -5.48
C GLY A 57 6.96 -3.19 -4.62
N ILE A 58 6.77 -3.06 -3.31
CA ILE A 58 7.86 -2.74 -2.36
C ILE A 58 8.93 -3.85 -2.37
N ARG A 59 8.53 -5.12 -2.38
CA ARG A 59 9.47 -6.26 -2.43
C ARG A 59 10.28 -6.25 -3.73
N SER A 60 9.62 -6.11 -4.89
CA SER A 60 10.30 -6.02 -6.19
C SER A 60 11.26 -4.83 -6.23
N MET A 61 10.91 -3.68 -5.65
CA MET A 61 11.84 -2.55 -5.57
C MET A 61 13.11 -2.87 -4.76
N PHE A 62 13.01 -3.64 -3.68
CA PHE A 62 14.17 -4.09 -2.92
C PHE A 62 15.01 -5.11 -3.69
N ASP A 63 14.37 -6.05 -4.39
CA ASP A 63 15.03 -7.09 -5.17
C ASP A 63 15.73 -6.52 -6.41
N GLU A 64 15.13 -5.53 -7.07
CA GLU A 64 15.67 -4.84 -8.25
C GLU A 64 16.72 -3.75 -7.90
N GLY A 65 16.99 -3.53 -6.61
CA GLY A 65 18.03 -2.62 -6.13
C GLY A 65 17.61 -1.16 -5.97
N SER A 66 16.33 -0.82 -6.18
CA SER A 66 15.76 0.52 -5.95
C SER A 66 15.40 0.77 -4.48
N ILE A 67 16.35 0.50 -3.58
CA ILE A 67 16.15 0.45 -2.12
C ILE A 67 15.55 1.75 -1.57
N PHE A 68 16.05 2.91 -2.01
CA PHE A 68 15.55 4.21 -1.53
C PHE A 68 14.05 4.37 -1.78
N ILE A 69 13.60 4.05 -2.99
CA ILE A 69 12.19 4.15 -3.37
C ILE A 69 11.38 3.13 -2.56
N GLY A 70 11.85 1.89 -2.45
CA GLY A 70 11.23 0.86 -1.63
C GLY A 70 11.03 1.29 -0.17
N VAL A 71 12.03 1.93 0.46
CA VAL A 71 11.93 2.48 1.83
C VAL A 71 10.90 3.60 1.92
N VAL A 72 10.91 4.55 0.99
CA VAL A 72 9.96 5.67 0.99
C VAL A 72 8.53 5.16 0.86
N VAL A 73 8.27 4.25 -0.08
CA VAL A 73 6.94 3.66 -0.28
C VAL A 73 6.51 2.84 0.94
N LEU A 74 7.42 2.06 1.55
CA LEU A 74 7.15 1.32 2.78
C LEU A 74 6.74 2.23 3.93
N LEU A 75 7.47 3.34 4.13
CA LEU A 75 7.18 4.30 5.19
C LEU A 75 5.81 4.95 5.01
N PHE A 76 5.53 5.47 3.82
CA PHE A 76 4.30 6.22 3.58
C PHE A 76 3.06 5.34 3.42
N SER A 77 3.19 4.14 2.87
CA SER A 77 2.04 3.27 2.59
C SER A 77 1.74 2.27 3.71
N VAL A 78 2.74 1.92 4.54
CA VAL A 78 2.57 0.91 5.60
C VAL A 78 2.82 1.50 6.98
N VAL A 79 4.03 2.01 7.23
CA VAL A 79 4.44 2.41 8.59
C VAL A 79 3.61 3.57 9.12
N PHE A 80 3.48 4.65 8.35
CA PHE A 80 2.74 5.84 8.76
C PHE A 80 1.23 5.59 8.91
N PRO A 81 0.54 4.89 7.98
CA PRO A 81 -0.87 4.57 8.14
C PRO A 81 -1.16 3.68 9.35
N ILE A 82 -0.34 2.65 9.58
CA ILE A 82 -0.46 1.78 10.76
C ILE A 82 -0.28 2.60 12.05
N TRP A 83 0.78 3.41 12.10
CA TRP A 83 1.05 4.27 13.26
C TRP A 83 -0.12 5.24 13.52
N LYS A 84 -0.60 5.91 12.48
CA LYS A 84 -1.72 6.86 12.55
C LYS A 84 -2.99 6.20 13.07
N LEU A 85 -3.36 5.02 12.55
CA LEU A 85 -4.50 4.27 13.04
C LEU A 85 -4.30 3.83 14.50
N GLY A 86 -3.09 3.39 14.87
CA GLY A 86 -2.75 3.05 16.25
C GLY A 86 -3.00 4.21 17.23
N VAL A 87 -2.53 5.41 16.88
CA VAL A 87 -2.78 6.63 17.66
C VAL A 87 -4.29 6.90 17.80
N TYR A 88 -5.07 6.73 16.72
CA TYR A 88 -6.52 6.93 16.79
C TYR A 88 -7.24 5.88 17.63
N PHE A 89 -6.84 4.62 17.57
CA PHE A 89 -7.38 3.58 18.45
C PHE A 89 -7.07 3.88 19.92
N MET A 90 -5.85 4.31 20.24
CA MET A 90 -5.48 4.71 21.60
C MET A 90 -6.31 5.91 22.09
N ALA A 91 -6.47 6.94 21.26
CA ALA A 91 -7.27 8.12 21.59
C ALA A 91 -8.75 7.76 21.77
N ALA A 92 -9.31 6.92 20.90
CA ALA A 92 -10.68 6.41 21.02
C ALA A 92 -10.89 5.62 22.31
N ALA A 93 -9.92 4.77 22.69
CA ALA A 93 -9.96 4.00 23.92
C ALA A 93 -9.83 4.86 25.19
N ARG A 94 -9.06 5.95 25.15
CA ARG A 94 -9.00 6.94 26.25
C ARG A 94 -10.34 7.67 26.39
N ARG A 95 -10.93 8.11 25.28
CA ARG A 95 -12.24 8.78 25.27
C ARG A 95 -13.37 7.87 25.77
N ALA A 96 -13.36 6.60 25.39
CA ALA A 96 -14.35 5.62 25.86
C ALA A 96 -14.28 5.38 27.38
N ARG A 97 -13.12 5.60 28.00
CA ARG A 97 -12.90 5.50 29.46
C ARG A 97 -13.21 6.80 30.21
N GLY A 98 -13.70 7.84 29.54
CA GLY A 98 -13.97 9.14 30.18
C GLY A 98 -12.71 9.93 30.55
N LEU A 99 -11.52 9.52 30.11
CA LEU A 99 -10.23 10.17 30.41
C LEU A 99 -9.93 11.34 29.44
N GLY A 100 -10.97 12.05 28.99
CA GLY A 100 -10.81 13.20 28.10
C GLY A 100 -10.83 14.51 28.87
N THR A 101 -9.67 15.16 29.01
CA THR A 101 -9.59 16.62 29.17
C THR A 101 -10.14 17.30 27.93
#